data_AF-A0A2G9Z686-F1
#
_entry.id   AF-A0A2G9Z686-F1
#
_cell.length_a   1.000
_cell.length_b   1.000
_cell.length_c   1.000
_cell.angle_alpha   90.00
_cell.angle_beta   90.00
_cell.angle_gamma   90.00
#
_symmetry.space_group_name_H-M   'P 1'
#
loop_
_entity.id
_entity.type
_entity.pdbx_description
1 polymer ?
#
loop_
_entity_poly.entity_id
_entity_poly.type
_entity_poly.pdbx_seq_one_letter_code
_entity_poly.pdbx_strand_id
1 'polypeptide(L)'
;MDKKTYWWRALIVLTSVSLLGVAYVMNGKSFLCLEIISGPLFIMGLTILIISIFLFFINDKIFLKWLRFAGVWIILSIFAIAITPSHSGGILSFGGPSKEDVSIWMGALFVILSLAKIIWDSKKQN
;
A
#
# COMPACT_ATOMS: atom_id res chain seq x y z
N MET A 1 6.40 -33.86 -6.69
CA MET A 1 7.08 -32.66 -7.24
C MET A 1 6.15 -31.48 -7.05
N ASP A 2 6.26 -30.78 -5.92
CA ASP A 2 5.44 -29.60 -5.66
C ASP A 2 5.86 -28.48 -6.61
N LYS A 3 4.97 -28.14 -7.56
CA LYS A 3 5.14 -26.96 -8.41
C LYS A 3 5.15 -25.73 -7.49
N LYS A 4 6.33 -25.16 -7.23
CA LYS A 4 6.45 -23.87 -6.55
C LYS A 4 5.67 -22.83 -7.33
N THR A 5 4.59 -22.33 -6.75
CA THR A 5 3.59 -21.50 -7.41
C THR A 5 4.06 -20.05 -7.44
N TYR A 6 4.99 -19.70 -8.32
CA TYR A 6 5.55 -18.34 -8.39
C TYR A 6 4.60 -17.26 -8.96
N TRP A 7 3.43 -17.67 -9.45
CA TRP A 7 2.44 -16.80 -10.10
C TRP A 7 1.98 -15.63 -9.24
N TRP A 8 1.91 -15.81 -7.92
CA TRP A 8 1.49 -14.74 -7.01
C TRP A 8 2.48 -13.57 -6.98
N ARG A 9 3.77 -13.81 -7.22
CA ARG A 9 4.80 -12.76 -7.24
C ARG A 9 4.59 -11.83 -8.43
N ALA A 10 4.40 -12.42 -9.61
CA ALA A 10 4.09 -11.68 -10.83
C ALA A 10 2.77 -10.92 -10.68
N LEU A 11 1.76 -11.54 -10.05
CA LEU A 11 0.46 -10.90 -9.82
C LEU A 11 0.59 -9.64 -8.96
N ILE A 12 1.39 -9.66 -7.88
CA ILE A 12 1.59 -8.49 -7.01
C ILE A 12 2.27 -7.35 -7.76
N VAL A 13 3.32 -7.66 -8.53
CA VAL A 13 4.04 -6.66 -9.34
C VAL A 13 3.12 -6.08 -10.41
N LEU A 14 2.35 -6.92 -11.11
CA LEU A 14 1.38 -6.45 -12.09
C LEU A 14 0.31 -5.57 -11.44
N THR A 15 -0.16 -5.93 -10.25
CA THR A 15 -1.17 -5.15 -9.51
C THR A 15 -0.61 -3.79 -9.10
N SER A 16 0.60 -3.73 -8.57
CA SER A 16 1.21 -2.46 -8.15
C SER A 16 1.50 -1.53 -9.34
N VAL A 17 2.03 -2.08 -10.44
CA VAL A 17 2.25 -1.32 -11.68
C VAL A 17 0.92 -0.82 -12.26
N SER A 18 -0.13 -1.65 -12.23
CA SER A 18 -1.47 -1.24 -12.70
C SER A 18 -2.04 -0.11 -11.84
N LEU A 19 -1.90 -0.18 -10.51
CA LEU A 19 -2.33 0.88 -9.60
C LEU A 19 -1.60 2.20 -9.87
N LEU A 20 -0.29 2.16 -10.08
CA LEU A 20 0.50 3.34 -10.44
C LEU A 20 0.06 3.93 -11.79
N GLY A 21 -0.17 3.08 -12.79
CA GLY A 21 -0.66 3.50 -14.11
C GLY A 21 -2.05 4.17 -14.03
N VAL A 22 -2.97 3.59 -13.26
CA VAL A 22 -4.30 4.17 -13.03
C VAL A 22 -4.18 5.51 -12.31
N ALA A 23 -3.37 5.61 -11.26
CA ALA A 23 -3.14 6.85 -10.53
C ALA A 23 -2.57 7.96 -11.45
N TYR A 24 -1.62 7.62 -12.31
CA TYR A 24 -1.03 8.54 -13.28
C TYR A 24 -2.07 9.07 -14.29
N VAL A 25 -2.90 8.17 -14.85
CA VAL A 25 -3.96 8.57 -15.79
C VAL A 25 -5.03 9.41 -15.11
N MET A 26 -5.35 9.14 -13.84
CA MET A 26 -6.33 9.91 -13.06
C MET A 26 -5.84 11.33 -12.75
N ASN A 27 -4.55 11.50 -12.48
CA ASN A 27 -3.95 12.81 -12.19
C ASN A 27 -4.13 13.79 -13.39
N GLY A 28 -4.06 13.30 -14.62
CA GLY A 28 -4.25 14.12 -15.82
C GLY A 28 -5.70 14.54 -16.14
N LYS A 29 -6.70 14.14 -15.34
CA LYS A 29 -8.11 14.46 -15.59
C LYS A 29 -8.66 15.40 -14.51
N SER A 30 -9.16 16.57 -14.92
CA SER A 30 -9.70 17.64 -14.06
C SER A 30 -11.04 17.34 -13.38
N PHE A 31 -11.37 16.06 -13.12
CA PHE A 31 -12.52 15.72 -12.28
C PHE A 31 -12.11 15.80 -10.81
N LEU A 32 -12.76 16.68 -10.07
CA LEU A 32 -12.53 16.96 -8.64
C LEU A 32 -12.49 15.70 -7.75
N CYS A 33 -13.23 14.65 -8.13
CA CYS A 33 -13.25 13.37 -7.42
C CYS A 33 -12.02 12.49 -7.71
N LEU A 34 -11.48 12.54 -8.93
CA LEU A 34 -10.30 11.75 -9.32
C LEU A 34 -9.02 12.29 -8.69
N GLU A 35 -8.94 13.61 -8.53
CA GLU A 35 -7.80 14.28 -7.90
C GLU A 35 -7.60 13.82 -6.45
N ILE A 36 -8.67 13.77 -5.66
CA ILE A 36 -8.66 13.37 -4.24
C ILE A 36 -8.21 11.90 -4.05
N ILE A 37 -8.48 11.04 -5.02
CA ILE A 37 -8.17 9.60 -4.94
C ILE A 37 -6.79 9.30 -5.53
N SER A 38 -6.33 10.11 -6.50
CA SER A 38 -5.10 9.86 -7.25
C SER A 38 -3.85 9.79 -6.36
N GLY A 39 -3.69 10.71 -5.42
CA GLY A 39 -2.55 10.75 -4.48
C GLY A 39 -2.46 9.50 -3.60
N PRO A 40 -3.52 9.17 -2.83
CA PRO A 40 -3.54 7.96 -2.01
C PRO A 40 -3.32 6.67 -2.82
N LEU A 41 -3.90 6.58 -4.03
CA LEU A 41 -3.75 5.41 -4.90
C LEU A 41 -2.30 5.26 -5.39
N PHE A 42 -1.65 6.38 -5.71
CA PHE A 42 -0.24 6.40 -6.11
C PHE A 42 0.67 5.90 -4.99
N ILE A 43 0.49 6.42 -3.76
CA ILE A 43 1.28 6.02 -2.59
C ILE A 43 1.07 4.54 -2.25
N MET A 44 -0.17 4.06 -2.38
CA MET A 44 -0.48 2.64 -2.19
C MET A 44 0.21 1.75 -3.24
N GLY A 45 0.18 2.15 -4.51
CA GLY A 45 0.89 1.43 -5.58
C GLY A 45 2.40 1.37 -5.33
N LEU A 46 2.99 2.50 -4.91
CA LEU A 46 4.43 2.62 -4.66
C LEU A 46 4.86 1.76 -3.46
N THR A 47 4.09 1.75 -2.37
CA THR A 47 4.40 0.94 -1.19
C THR A 47 4.30 -0.55 -1.47
N ILE A 48 3.28 -1.00 -2.21
CA ILE A 48 3.17 -2.40 -2.64
C ILE A 48 4.34 -2.78 -3.56
N LEU A 49 4.75 -1.90 -4.49
CA LEU A 49 5.90 -2.13 -5.36
C LEU A 49 7.18 -2.33 -4.54
N ILE A 50 7.46 -1.48 -3.55
CA ILE A 50 8.64 -1.63 -2.69
C ILE A 50 8.60 -2.98 -1.95
N ILE A 51 7.48 -3.33 -1.34
CA ILE A 51 7.35 -4.58 -0.57
C ILE A 51 7.45 -5.80 -1.49
N SER A 52 7.02 -5.68 -2.76
CA SER A 52 7.08 -6.78 -3.73
C SER A 52 8.50 -7.31 -3.97
N ILE A 53 9.51 -6.43 -3.90
CA ILE A 53 10.93 -6.80 -4.02
C ILE A 53 11.32 -7.76 -2.90
N PHE A 54 10.95 -7.45 -1.66
CA PHE A 54 11.25 -8.28 -0.51
C PHE A 54 10.45 -9.58 -0.53
N LEU A 55 9.19 -9.53 -0.94
CA LEU A 55 8.32 -10.70 -1.06
C LEU A 55 8.87 -11.75 -2.05
N PHE A 56 9.66 -11.32 -3.04
CA PHE A 56 10.28 -12.24 -3.99
C PHE A 56 11.21 -13.27 -3.34
N PHE A 57 11.79 -12.97 -2.18
CA PHE A 57 12.75 -13.86 -1.51
C PHE A 57 12.13 -14.77 -0.46
N ILE A 58 10.81 -14.75 -0.30
CA ILE A 58 10.11 -15.36 0.83
C ILE A 58 9.38 -16.65 0.42
N ASN A 59 9.21 -17.56 1.39
CA ASN A 59 8.42 -18.79 1.28
C ASN A 59 6.90 -18.55 1.23
N ASP A 60 6.17 -19.39 0.50
CA ASP A 60 4.71 -19.28 0.30
C ASP A 60 3.91 -19.24 1.61
N LYS A 61 4.38 -19.94 2.65
CA LYS A 61 3.73 -19.95 3.97
C LYS A 61 3.78 -18.58 4.65
N ILE A 62 4.91 -17.88 4.55
CA ILE A 62 5.08 -16.53 5.12
C ILE A 62 4.33 -15.54 4.26
N PHE A 63 4.34 -15.72 2.94
CA PHE A 63 3.56 -14.90 2.01
C PHE A 63 2.07 -14.92 2.35
N LEU A 64 1.46 -16.10 2.56
CA LEU A 64 0.04 -16.19 2.91
C LEU A 64 -0.29 -15.50 4.25
N LYS A 65 0.61 -15.57 5.24
CA LYS A 65 0.47 -14.84 6.51
C LYS A 65 0.58 -13.33 6.31
N TRP A 66 1.53 -12.89 5.49
CA TRP A 66 1.68 -11.49 5.12
C TRP A 66 0.46 -10.99 4.33
N LEU A 67 -0.09 -11.78 3.41
CA LEU A 67 -1.25 -11.41 2.60
C LEU A 67 -2.49 -11.15 3.45
N ARG A 68 -2.74 -11.99 4.47
CA ARG A 68 -3.83 -11.75 5.44
C ARG A 68 -3.62 -10.43 6.21
N PHE A 69 -2.39 -10.14 6.60
CA PHE A 69 -2.04 -8.87 7.23
C PHE A 69 -2.25 -7.69 6.29
N ALA A 70 -1.78 -7.79 5.05
CA ALA A 70 -1.95 -6.76 4.03
C ALA A 70 -3.42 -6.48 3.75
N GLY A 71 -4.25 -7.51 3.62
CA GLY A 71 -5.70 -7.35 3.42
C GLY A 71 -6.36 -6.54 4.54
N VAL A 72 -6.08 -6.88 5.81
CA VAL A 72 -6.60 -6.13 6.97
C VAL A 72 -6.07 -4.70 7.00
N TRP A 73 -4.77 -4.51 6.71
CA TRP A 73 -4.14 -3.19 6.70
C TRP A 73 -4.71 -2.27 5.62
N ILE A 74 -4.99 -2.82 4.43
CA ILE A 74 -5.61 -2.07 3.33
C ILE A 74 -7.00 -1.58 3.73
N ILE A 75 -7.82 -2.45 4.33
CA ILE A 75 -9.17 -2.06 4.81
C ILE A 75 -9.04 -0.95 5.87
N LEU A 76 -8.12 -1.10 6.83
CA LEU A 76 -7.86 -0.09 7.84
C LEU A 76 -7.40 1.24 7.23
N SER A 77 -6.54 1.19 6.22
CA SER A 77 -6.02 2.38 5.52
C SER A 77 -7.13 3.11 4.77
N ILE A 78 -8.01 2.37 4.07
CA ILE A 78 -9.16 2.94 3.38
C ILE A 78 -10.07 3.65 4.39
N PHE A 79 -10.34 3.03 5.53
CA PHE A 79 -11.18 3.62 6.58
C PHE A 79 -10.57 4.90 7.15
N ALA A 80 -9.26 4.90 7.44
CA ALA A 80 -8.54 6.07 7.94
C ALA A 80 -8.57 7.24 6.93
N ILE A 81 -8.30 6.96 5.65
CA ILE A 81 -8.32 7.97 4.58
C ILE A 81 -9.74 8.50 4.32
N ALA A 82 -10.76 7.64 4.43
CA ALA A 82 -12.15 8.03 4.23
C ALA A 82 -12.63 9.05 5.26
N ILE A 83 -12.27 8.86 6.54
CA ILE A 83 -12.65 9.75 7.65
C ILE A 83 -11.85 11.07 7.62
N THR A 84 -10.67 11.07 7.00
CA THR A 84 -9.81 12.25 6.95
C THR A 84 -10.41 13.35 6.06
N PRO A 85 -10.52 14.60 6.53
CA PRO A 85 -11.07 15.70 5.76
C PRO A 85 -10.17 16.09 4.58
N SER A 86 -10.77 16.59 3.49
CA SER A 86 -10.06 17.00 2.27
C SER A 86 -9.49 18.43 2.31
N HIS A 87 -9.76 19.19 3.37
CA HIS A 87 -9.41 20.61 3.47
C HIS A 87 -8.48 20.86 4.66
N SER A 88 -7.19 21.08 4.39
CA SER A 88 -6.26 21.72 5.31
C SER A 88 -5.80 23.03 4.67
N GLY A 89 -6.50 24.12 4.99
CA GLY A 89 -6.14 25.45 4.50
C GLY A 89 -5.07 26.08 5.38
N GLY A 90 -3.90 26.37 4.80
CA GLY A 90 -2.93 27.36 5.29
C GLY A 90 -2.13 27.03 6.55
N ILE A 91 -0.87 27.49 6.57
CA ILE A 91 0.15 27.33 7.62
C ILE A 91 -0.29 27.76 9.05
N LEU A 92 -1.41 28.49 9.19
CA LEU A 92 -1.90 29.02 10.47
C LEU A 92 -3.30 28.55 10.89
N SER A 93 -3.95 27.66 10.13
CA SER A 93 -5.14 26.98 10.63
C SER A 93 -4.67 25.74 11.39
N PHE A 94 -5.18 25.49 12.59
CA PHE A 94 -4.94 24.26 13.36
C PHE A 94 -5.49 23.07 12.55
N GLY A 95 -4.71 22.65 11.56
CA GLY A 95 -5.12 21.84 10.42
C GLY A 95 -4.96 20.37 10.73
N GLY A 96 -6.06 19.64 10.65
CA GLY A 96 -6.01 18.18 10.65
C GLY A 96 -5.15 17.66 9.48
N PRO A 97 -4.59 16.46 9.60
CA PRO A 97 -3.78 15.88 8.54
C PRO A 97 -4.61 15.77 7.26
N SER A 98 -4.01 16.09 6.10
CA SER A 98 -4.68 15.94 4.81
C SER A 98 -4.83 14.46 4.45
N LYS A 99 -5.74 14.13 3.52
CA LYS A 99 -5.89 12.74 3.01
C LYS A 99 -4.57 12.20 2.43
N GLU A 100 -3.76 13.07 1.85
CA GLU A 100 -2.43 12.76 1.33
C GLU A 100 -1.49 12.41 2.48
N ASP A 101 -1.39 13.24 3.52
CA ASP A 101 -0.55 12.98 4.69
C ASP A 101 -0.91 11.64 5.33
N VAL A 102 -2.20 11.38 5.56
CA VAL A 102 -2.67 10.13 6.15
C VAL A 102 -2.32 8.94 5.26
N SER A 103 -2.43 9.08 3.95
CA SER A 103 -2.03 8.02 3.02
C SER A 103 -0.52 7.77 3.02
N ILE A 104 0.32 8.82 3.14
CA ILE A 104 1.78 8.71 3.29
C ILE A 104 2.12 7.97 4.58
N TRP A 105 1.52 8.39 5.70
CA TRP A 105 1.74 7.75 7.01
C TRP A 105 1.30 6.29 7.02
N MET A 106 0.10 5.99 6.52
CA MET A 106 -0.40 4.62 6.45
C MET A 106 0.44 3.74 5.51
N GLY A 107 0.94 4.31 4.41
CA GLY A 107 1.84 3.63 3.49
C GLY A 107 3.22 3.36 4.08
N ALA A 108 3.83 4.35 4.74
CA ALA A 108 5.13 4.20 5.40
C ALA A 108 5.06 3.15 6.53
N LEU A 109 4.03 3.23 7.38
CA LEU A 109 3.79 2.23 8.42
C LEU A 109 3.55 0.85 7.83
N PHE A 110 2.82 0.76 6.71
CA PHE A 110 2.61 -0.51 6.02
C PHE A 110 3.93 -1.16 5.60
N VAL A 111 4.87 -0.40 5.04
CA VAL A 111 6.19 -0.91 4.63
C VAL A 111 6.98 -1.39 5.84
N ILE A 112 7.09 -0.57 6.89
CA ILE A 112 7.86 -0.89 8.10
C ILE A 112 7.30 -2.15 8.77
N LEU A 113 5.98 -2.22 8.99
CA LEU A 113 5.34 -3.36 9.64
C LEU A 113 5.36 -4.61 8.77
N SER A 114 5.24 -4.46 7.44
CA SER A 114 5.38 -5.57 6.51
C SER A 114 6.76 -6.19 6.60
N LEU A 115 7.82 -5.37 6.57
CA LEU A 115 9.20 -5.84 6.70
C LEU A 115 9.45 -6.50 8.05
N ALA A 116 9.03 -5.87 9.15
CA ALA A 116 9.17 -6.42 10.49
C ALA A 116 8.49 -7.79 10.61
N LYS A 117 7.25 -7.92 10.09
CA LYS A 117 6.49 -9.17 10.10
C LYS A 117 7.17 -10.25 9.26
N ILE A 118 7.65 -9.88 8.06
CA ILE A 118 8.40 -10.78 7.17
C ILE A 118 9.66 -11.32 7.87
N ILE A 119 10.46 -10.45 8.48
CA ILE A 119 11.70 -10.83 9.17
C ILE A 119 11.38 -11.74 10.37
N TRP A 120 10.36 -11.38 11.15
CA TRP A 120 9.95 -12.16 12.32
C TRP A 120 9.47 -13.56 11.95
N ASP A 121 8.58 -13.67 10.96
CA ASP A 121 8.07 -14.95 10.49
C ASP A 121 9.16 -15.78 9.80
N SER A 122 10.12 -15.13 9.13
CA SER A 122 11.28 -15.80 8.54
C SER A 122 12.22 -16.39 9.60
N LYS A 123 12.48 -15.65 10.70
CA LYS A 123 13.30 -16.16 11.81
C LYS A 123 12.63 -17.31 12.57
N LYS A 124 11.30 -17.32 12.64
CA LYS A 124 10.55 -18.35 13.37
C LYS A 124 10.37 -19.67 12.59
N GLN A 125 10.59 -19.64 11.27
CA GLN A 125 10.50 -20.84 10.42
C GLN A 125 11.85 -21.50 10.12
N ASN A 126 12.96 -20.78 10.33
CA ASN A 126 14.30 -21.36 10.39
C ASN A 126 14.58 -21.90 11.79
#